data_AF-A0A5B7F9D4-F1
#
_entry.id   AF-A0A5B7F9D4-F1
#
_cell.length_a   1.000
_cell.length_b   1.000
_cell.length_c   1.000
_cell.angle_alpha   90.00
_cell.angle_beta   90.00
_cell.angle_gamma   90.00
#
_symmetry.space_group_name_H-M   'P 1'
#
loop_
_entity.id
_entity.type
_entity.pdbx_description
1 polymer ?
#
loop_
_entity_poly.entity_id
_entity_poly.type
_entity_poly.pdbx_seq_one_letter_code
_entity_poly.pdbx_strand_id
1 'polypeptide(L)'
;MYAHLYNTDTMGSLFRSEGMALCQLFLQSESAYTCVSELGELGLVQFRDLNPDVNAFQRKFVNEVRRCDEMERKLRYLEREIRKDGIPVLDTGENPEAPMPREMIDLEVSIIVNLISS
;
A
#
# COMPACT_ATOMS: atom_id res chain seq x y z
N MET A 1 -9.72 4.78 12.43
CA MET A 1 -8.38 4.14 12.38
C MET A 1 -7.58 4.77 13.51
N TYR A 2 -7.02 4.01 14.45
CA TYR A 2 -6.11 4.62 15.43
C TYR A 2 -4.73 4.69 14.79
N ALA A 3 -4.15 5.88 14.74
CA ALA A 3 -2.78 6.09 14.32
C ALA A 3 -1.95 6.45 15.54
N HIS A 4 -0.82 5.77 15.71
CA HIS A 4 0.19 6.17 16.67
C HIS A 4 1.07 7.24 16.03
N LEU A 5 1.19 8.43 16.62
CA LEU A 5 2.09 9.48 16.14
C LEU A 5 3.27 9.62 17.13
N TYR A 6 4.47 9.79 16.58
CA TYR A 6 5.69 10.06 17.36
C TYR A 6 5.69 11.50 17.88
N ASN A 7 6.13 11.70 19.12
CA ASN A 7 6.35 13.02 19.69
C ASN A 7 7.82 13.42 19.45
N THR A 8 8.06 14.53 18.75
CA THR A 8 9.40 14.99 18.31
C THR A 8 10.25 15.59 19.43
N ASP A 9 9.72 15.77 20.63
CA ASP A 9 10.39 16.51 21.72
C ASP A 9 11.51 15.73 22.44
N THR A 10 11.72 14.45 22.14
CA THR A 10 12.82 13.65 22.70
C THR A 10 13.28 12.58 21.69
N MET A 11 14.36 12.84 20.94
CA MET A 11 15.07 11.75 20.25
C MET A 11 15.58 10.77 21.32
N GLY A 12 15.12 9.51 21.26
CA GLY A 12 15.29 8.53 22.32
C GLY A 12 16.74 8.11 22.56
N SER A 13 17.05 7.73 23.81
CA SER A 13 18.32 7.05 24.13
C SER A 13 18.25 5.58 23.68
N LEU A 14 19.35 5.00 23.18
CA LEU A 14 19.45 3.58 22.79
C LEU A 14 18.99 2.57 23.87
N PHE A 15 18.88 2.98 25.14
CA PHE A 15 18.57 2.12 26.27
C PHE A 15 17.10 2.09 26.69
N ARG A 16 16.22 2.89 26.07
CA ARG A 16 14.79 3.00 26.44
C ARG A 16 13.91 3.16 25.20
N SER A 17 12.69 2.61 25.26
CA SER A 17 11.67 2.81 24.22
C SER A 17 11.29 4.28 24.11
N GLU A 18 10.93 4.71 22.91
CA GLU A 18 10.38 6.04 22.69
C GLU A 18 8.96 6.16 23.23
N GLY A 19 8.56 7.38 23.58
CA GLY A 19 7.20 7.67 24.02
C GLY A 19 6.21 7.45 22.88
N MET A 20 5.12 6.73 23.14
CA MET A 20 4.05 6.51 22.17
C MET A 20 2.79 7.27 22.58
N ALA A 21 2.10 7.85 21.60
CA ALA A 21 0.77 8.44 21.77
C ALA A 21 -0.28 7.61 21.03
N LEU A 22 -1.46 7.43 21.62
CA LEU A 22 -2.62 6.85 20.93
C LEU A 22 -3.50 7.98 20.41
N CYS A 23 -3.65 8.09 19.09
CA CYS A 23 -4.50 9.09 18.47
C CYS A 23 -5.66 8.45 17.70
N GLN A 24 -6.82 9.11 17.72
CA GLN A 24 -8.00 8.70 16.97
C GLN A 24 -8.11 9.53 15.69
N LEU A 25 -8.09 8.88 14.53
CA LEU A 25 -8.27 9.55 13.24
C LEU A 25 -9.73 9.50 12.79
N PHE A 26 -10.26 10.67 12.43
CA PHE A 26 -11.54 10.85 11.74
C PHE A 26 -11.25 11.30 10.31
N LEU A 27 -11.54 10.45 9.35
CA LEU A 27 -11.30 10.69 7.92
C LEU A 27 -12.61 10.66 7.16
N GLN A 28 -12.79 11.60 6.22
CA GLN A 28 -13.87 11.52 5.25
C GLN A 28 -13.55 10.43 4.21
N SER A 29 -14.57 9.76 3.68
CA SER A 29 -14.37 8.64 2.75
C SER A 29 -13.58 9.04 1.50
N GLU A 30 -13.74 10.27 1.00
CA GLU A 30 -13.08 10.75 -0.21
C GLU A 30 -11.60 11.08 0.02
N SER A 31 -11.22 11.52 1.22
CA SER A 31 -9.84 11.88 1.56
C SER A 31 -9.07 10.73 2.23
N ALA A 32 -9.77 9.65 2.60
CA ALA A 32 -9.20 8.56 3.39
C ALA A 32 -7.99 7.91 2.70
N TYR A 33 -8.04 7.72 1.38
CA TYR A 33 -6.92 7.11 0.65
C TYR A 33 -5.67 7.98 0.73
N THR A 34 -5.77 9.24 0.31
CA THR A 34 -4.65 10.20 0.32
C THR A 34 -4.09 10.38 1.72
N CYS A 35 -4.94 10.53 2.74
CA CYS A 35 -4.42 10.67 4.11
C CYS A 35 -3.67 9.41 4.56
N VAL A 36 -4.13 8.21 4.21
CA VAL A 36 -3.48 6.96 4.63
C VAL A 36 -2.20 6.70 3.83
N SER A 37 -2.15 7.05 2.53
CA SER A 37 -0.93 6.93 1.73
C SER A 37 0.18 7.82 2.28
N GLU A 38 -0.11 9.09 2.58
CA GLU A 38 0.86 10.02 3.18
C GLU A 38 1.37 9.52 4.55
N LEU A 39 0.48 8.97 5.38
CA LEU A 39 0.89 8.35 6.65
C LEU A 39 1.78 7.11 6.44
N GLY A 40 1.57 6.38 5.34
CA GLY A 40 2.40 5.26 4.92
C GLY A 40 3.80 5.71 4.50
N GLU A 41 3.90 6.77 3.70
CA GLU A 41 5.18 7.36 3.28
C GLU A 41 5.99 7.91 4.46
N LEU A 42 5.31 8.49 5.45
CA LEU A 42 5.98 8.91 6.70
C LEU A 42 6.54 7.71 7.49
N GLY A 43 5.87 6.55 7.46
CA GLY A 43 6.33 5.33 8.15
C GLY A 43 6.31 5.41 9.68
N LEU A 44 5.61 6.40 10.24
CA LEU A 44 5.60 6.73 11.67
C LEU A 44 4.34 6.24 12.40
N VAL A 45 3.47 5.51 11.72
CA VAL A 45 2.16 5.14 12.26
C VAL A 45 1.98 3.64 12.34
N GLN A 46 1.56 3.17 13.51
CA GLN A 46 1.01 1.83 13.67
C GLN A 46 -0.52 1.89 13.77
N PHE A 47 -1.21 1.10 12.96
CA PHE A 47 -2.67 1.02 12.97
C PHE A 47 -3.18 -0.10 13.87
N ARG A 48 -4.18 0.20 14.69
CA ARG A 48 -4.89 -0.80 15.50
C ARG A 48 -6.14 -1.31 14.78
N ASP A 49 -6.31 -2.62 14.72
CA ASP A 49 -7.54 -3.23 14.22
C ASP A 49 -8.71 -2.94 15.17
N LEU A 50 -9.79 -2.38 14.62
CA LEU A 50 -11.02 -2.08 15.34
C LEU A 50 -12.15 -3.05 15.05
N ASN A 51 -11.95 -3.94 14.08
CA ASN A 51 -12.94 -4.93 13.67
C ASN A 51 -12.34 -6.34 13.74
N PRO A 52 -11.82 -6.79 14.91
CA PRO A 52 -11.20 -8.11 15.04
C PRO A 52 -12.20 -9.25 14.78
N ASP A 53 -13.48 -9.04 15.11
CA ASP A 53 -14.54 -10.04 14.94
C ASP A 53 -15.11 -10.08 13.52
N VAL A 54 -14.72 -9.12 12.66
CA VAL A 54 -15.16 -9.07 11.27
C VAL A 54 -14.18 -9.84 10.40
N ASN A 55 -14.69 -10.88 9.75
CA ASN A 55 -13.94 -11.69 8.80
C ASN A 55 -13.38 -10.80 7.67
N ALA A 56 -12.14 -11.07 7.25
CA ALA A 56 -11.46 -10.38 6.16
C ALA A 56 -12.34 -10.25 4.89
N PHE A 57 -13.13 -11.27 4.56
CA PHE A 57 -14.00 -11.26 3.38
C PHE A 57 -15.21 -10.32 3.46
N GLN A 58 -15.56 -9.87 4.66
CA GLN A 58 -16.69 -8.97 4.91
C GLN A 58 -16.23 -7.53 5.16
N ARG A 59 -14.91 -7.28 5.11
CA ARG A 59 -14.36 -5.94 5.30
C ARG A 59 -14.67 -5.05 4.09
N LYS A 60 -14.84 -3.76 4.38
CA LYS A 60 -15.31 -2.75 3.41
C LYS A 60 -14.53 -2.72 2.09
N PHE A 61 -13.21 -2.91 2.13
CA PHE A 61 -12.31 -2.74 0.98
C PHE A 61 -11.77 -4.06 0.39
N VAL A 62 -12.48 -5.18 0.61
CA VAL A 62 -12.02 -6.50 0.16
C VAL A 62 -11.89 -6.61 -1.36
N ASN A 63 -12.74 -5.90 -2.12
CA ASN A 63 -12.73 -6.00 -3.57
C ASN A 63 -11.50 -5.30 -4.16
N GLU A 64 -11.12 -4.17 -3.59
CA GLU A 64 -9.94 -3.39 -3.96
C GLU A 64 -8.66 -4.17 -3.65
N VAL A 65 -8.59 -4.84 -2.49
CA VAL A 65 -7.46 -5.72 -2.15
C VAL A 65 -7.36 -6.88 -3.15
N ARG A 66 -8.47 -7.56 -3.45
CA ARG A 66 -8.47 -8.65 -4.44
C ARG A 66 -8.03 -8.22 -5.83
N ARG A 67 -8.37 -6.99 -6.25
CA ARG A 67 -7.92 -6.42 -7.52
C ARG A 67 -6.40 -6.24 -7.55
N CYS A 68 -5.82 -5.74 -6.45
CA CYS A 68 -4.37 -5.63 -6.31
C CYS A 68 -3.70 -7.01 -6.36
N ASP A 69 -4.24 -8.01 -5.66
CA ASP A 69 -3.71 -9.40 -5.67
C ASP A 69 -3.69 -10.00 -7.09
N GLU A 70 -4.76 -9.80 -7.86
CA GLU A 70 -4.83 -10.26 -9.25
C GLU A 70 -3.85 -9.53 -10.17
N MET A 71 -3.64 -8.23 -9.95
CA MET A 71 -2.66 -7.43 -10.68
C MET A 71 -1.24 -7.91 -10.40
N GLU A 72 -0.91 -8.14 -9.12
CA GLU A 72 0.37 -8.70 -8.70
C GLU A 72 0.61 -10.06 -9.36
N ARG A 73 -0.41 -10.93 -9.43
CA ARG A 73 -0.30 -12.22 -10.10
C ARG A 73 0.07 -12.08 -11.58
N LYS A 74 -0.52 -11.12 -12.29
CA LYS A 74 -0.20 -10.84 -13.70
C LYS A 74 1.22 -10.30 -13.85
N LEU A 75 1.63 -9.36 -13.00
CA LEU A 75 2.99 -8.80 -13.00
C LEU A 75 4.05 -9.88 -12.75
N ARG A 76 3.84 -10.76 -11.76
CA ARG A 76 4.73 -11.91 -11.49
C ARG A 76 4.80 -12.88 -12.67
N TYR A 77 3.72 -13.06 -13.43
CA TYR A 77 3.75 -13.86 -14.65
C TYR A 77 4.61 -13.19 -15.73
N LEU A 78 4.38 -11.90 -15.99
CA LEU A 78 5.11 -11.12 -16.98
C LEU A 78 6.62 -11.09 -16.67
N GLU A 79 7.00 -10.83 -15.41
CA GLU A 79 8.40 -10.83 -14.97
C GLU A 79 9.09 -12.18 -15.27
N ARG A 80 8.38 -13.30 -15.08
CA ARG A 80 8.91 -14.63 -15.41
C ARG A 80 9.11 -14.83 -16.90
N GLU A 81 8.18 -14.38 -17.75
CA GLU A 81 8.35 -14.49 -19.21
C GLU A 81 9.50 -13.60 -19.70
N ILE A 82 9.58 -12.34 -19.25
CA ILE A 82 10.69 -11.42 -19.56
C ILE A 82 12.05 -12.05 -19.20
N ARG A 83 12.14 -12.67 -18.01
CA ARG A 83 13.36 -13.32 -17.56
C ARG A 83 13.70 -14.57 -18.37
N LYS A 84 12.71 -15.34 -18.84
CA LYS A 84 12.93 -16.49 -19.73
C LYS A 84 13.51 -16.06 -21.07
N ASP A 85 13.05 -14.92 -21.59
CA ASP A 85 13.51 -14.36 -22.86
C ASP A 85 14.86 -13.63 -22.75
N GLY A 86 15.48 -13.62 -21.55
CA GLY A 86 16.78 -13.01 -21.31
C GLY A 86 16.76 -11.48 -21.38
N ILE A 87 15.57 -10.87 -21.29
CA ILE A 87 15.41 -9.41 -21.30
C ILE A 87 15.79 -8.88 -19.92
N PRO A 88 16.78 -7.97 -19.80
CA PRO A 88 17.19 -7.43 -18.52
C PRO A 88 16.11 -6.48 -17.98
N VAL A 89 15.59 -6.78 -16.78
CA VAL A 89 14.76 -5.85 -16.01
C VAL A 89 15.69 -4.89 -15.29
N LEU A 90 15.55 -3.59 -15.56
CA LEU A 90 16.30 -2.54 -14.88
C LEU A 90 15.66 -2.26 -13.53
N ASP A 91 16.43 -2.39 -12.47
CA ASP A 91 16.09 -1.85 -11.16
C ASP A 91 16.69 -0.44 -11.08
N THR A 92 15.83 0.58 -11.04
CA THR A 92 16.25 1.97 -10.94
C THR A 92 16.59 2.37 -9.50
N GLY A 93 16.30 1.51 -8.51
CA GLY A 93 16.45 1.81 -7.09
C GLY A 93 15.50 2.90 -6.58
N GLU A 94 14.59 3.37 -7.43
CA GLU A 94 13.59 4.37 -7.08
C GLU A 94 12.35 3.67 -6.54
N ASN A 95 11.88 4.10 -5.36
CA ASN A 95 10.59 3.69 -4.85
C ASN A 95 9.56 4.75 -5.27
N PRO A 96 8.64 4.45 -6.20
CA PRO A 96 7.62 5.40 -6.60
C PRO A 96 6.66 5.69 -5.45
N GLU A 97 6.10 6.90 -5.43
CA GLU A 97 5.02 7.26 -4.51
C GLU A 97 3.79 6.39 -4.77
N ALA A 98 2.97 6.22 -3.73
CA ALA A 98 1.69 5.51 -3.85
C ALA A 98 0.80 6.12 -4.95
N PRO A 99 0.41 5.35 -5.98
CA PRO A 99 -0.39 5.85 -7.09
C PRO A 99 -1.83 6.15 -6.65
N MET A 100 -2.50 7.06 -7.35
CA MET A 100 -3.89 7.38 -7.02
C MET A 100 -4.83 6.22 -7.38
N PRO A 101 -5.98 6.03 -6.68
CA PRO A 101 -6.89 4.91 -6.95
C PRO A 101 -7.44 4.86 -8.38
N ARG A 102 -7.52 6.02 -9.06
CA ARG A 102 -7.91 6.08 -10.48
C ARG A 102 -6.84 5.51 -11.39
N GLU A 103 -5.57 5.81 -11.12
CA GLU A 103 -4.44 5.32 -11.92
C GLU A 103 -4.29 3.80 -11.80
N MET A 104 -4.64 3.21 -10.65
CA MET A 104 -4.69 1.76 -10.51
C MET A 104 -5.65 1.11 -11.53
N ILE A 105 -6.76 1.77 -11.87
CA ILE A 105 -7.70 1.26 -12.88
C ILE A 105 -7.07 1.28 -14.27
N ASP A 106 -6.37 2.37 -14.61
CA ASP A 106 -5.71 2.52 -15.90
C ASP A 106 -4.54 1.52 -16.05
N LEU A 107 -3.81 1.25 -14.97
CA LEU A 107 -2.76 0.22 -14.91
C LEU A 107 -3.32 -1.17 -15.18
N GLU A 108 -4.47 -1.53 -14.60
CA GLU A 108 -5.13 -2.82 -14.88
C GLU A 108 -5.48 -2.98 -16.36
N VAL A 109 -6.01 -1.93 -17.00
CA VAL A 109 -6.43 -1.96 -18.41
C VAL A 109 -5.21 -2.10 -19.32
N SER A 110 -4.15 -1.32 -19.09
CA SER A 110 -2.96 -1.35 -19.94
C SER A 110 -2.24 -2.71 -19.94
N ILE A 111 -2.15 -3.36 -18.78
CA ILE A 111 -1.57 -4.71 -18.66
C ILE A 111 -2.40 -5.72 -19.46
N ILE A 112 -3.74 -5.62 -19.40
CA ILE A 112 -4.64 -6.54 -20.12
C ILE A 112 -4.53 -6.35 -21.63
N VAL A 113 -4.53 -5.11 -22.13
CA VAL A 113 -4.46 -4.86 -23.59
C VAL A 113 -3.15 -5.37 -24.17
N ASN A 114 -2.03 -5.17 -23.48
CA ASN A 114 -0.71 -5.62 -23.96
C ASN A 114 -0.54 -7.14 -23.91
N LEU A 115 -1.15 -7.83 -22.94
CA LEU A 115 -1.12 -9.30 -22.86
C LEU A 115 -2.03 -10.00 -23.88
N ILE A 116 -3.08 -9.35 -24.37
CA ILE A 116 -4.02 -9.95 -25.36
C ILE A 116 -3.57 -9.66 -26.80
N SER A 117 -2.70 -8.66 -27.00
CA SER A 117 -2.24 -8.23 -28.34
C SER A 117 -0.93 -8.87 -28.81
N SER A 118 -0.33 -9.80 -28.04
CA SER A 118 0.82 -10.63 -28.42
C SER A 118 0.40 -12.10 -28.49
#